data_AF-A0A176RUQ4-F1
#
_entry.id   AF-A0A176RUQ4-F1
#
_cell.length_a   1.000
_cell.length_b   1.000
_cell.length_c   1.000
_cell.angle_alpha   90.00
_cell.angle_beta   90.00
_cell.angle_gamma   90.00
#
_symmetry.space_group_name_H-M   'P 1'
#
loop_
_entity.id
_entity.type
_entity.pdbx_description
1 polymer ?
#
loop_
_entity_poly.entity_id
_entity_poly.type
_entity_poly.pdbx_seq_one_letter_code
_entity_poly.pdbx_strand_id
1 'polypeptide(L)'
;MKTCSGKPILLVGNTFQQRNAAGERELVDAETQANIEAIIVNNPNIDIVADDPIVAAQLAEYTSQLEKFSKEVIGQAAEDLLHIRIPCTQELGVELPNGSHIATLVAEAFFQQLKSRNYNPDLVIQNAGGIRNSIFKGDITIETVYTLLSFTNTIYLLELTGAEVKQLLEDALSHHFDNGGSDGSFPYAANIRYTIEINRQFMERVTSLEIKDDNGNWMPIDLNKIYRVGTCSFIAHGKDGFATFGKVLKERGGIDTYFDYAESFVNYVKMVGTLIRPNIGITYIDE
;
A
#
# COMPACT_ATOMS: atom_id res chain seq x y z
N MET A 1 -6.68 -24.82 -44.72
CA MET A 1 -6.39 -23.80 -43.69
C MET A 1 -7.63 -22.93 -43.55
N LYS A 2 -8.22 -22.81 -42.35
CA LYS A 2 -9.29 -21.83 -42.14
C LYS A 2 -8.65 -20.45 -42.11
N THR A 3 -8.89 -19.65 -43.13
CA THR A 3 -8.51 -18.23 -43.17
C THR A 3 -9.50 -17.46 -42.30
N CYS A 4 -9.05 -16.94 -41.17
CA CYS A 4 -9.83 -15.95 -40.41
C CYS A 4 -9.65 -14.59 -41.08
N SER A 5 -10.75 -13.94 -41.44
CA SER A 5 -10.78 -12.53 -41.84
C SER A 5 -11.44 -11.72 -40.74
N GLY A 6 -10.89 -10.55 -40.41
CA GLY A 6 -11.48 -9.56 -39.51
C GLY A 6 -11.30 -8.16 -40.06
N LYS A 7 -12.16 -7.22 -39.64
CA LYS A 7 -11.98 -5.80 -39.90
C LYS A 7 -11.49 -5.13 -38.61
N PRO A 8 -10.39 -4.37 -38.63
CA PRO A 8 -9.94 -3.63 -37.46
C PRO A 8 -10.87 -2.42 -37.27
N ILE A 9 -11.84 -2.54 -36.37
CA ILE A 9 -12.75 -1.46 -35.99
C ILE A 9 -12.37 -1.00 -34.58
N LEU A 10 -12.08 0.28 -34.42
CA LEU A 10 -11.90 0.94 -33.15
C LEU A 10 -13.27 1.32 -32.59
N LEU A 11 -13.65 0.71 -31.47
CA LEU A 11 -14.88 1.05 -30.77
C LEU A 11 -14.64 2.24 -29.85
N VAL A 12 -15.46 3.27 -29.98
CA VAL A 12 -15.42 4.48 -29.14
C VAL A 12 -16.77 4.73 -28.49
N GLY A 13 -16.77 5.35 -27.31
CA GLY A 13 -17.99 5.88 -26.71
C GLY A 13 -18.47 7.14 -27.42
N ASN A 14 -19.62 7.67 -26.99
CA ASN A 14 -20.22 8.89 -27.55
C ASN A 14 -19.91 10.17 -26.74
N THR A 15 -18.99 10.11 -25.77
CA THR A 15 -18.63 11.25 -24.92
C THR A 15 -17.21 11.71 -25.23
N PHE A 16 -17.06 12.92 -25.78
CA PHE A 16 -15.75 13.48 -26.15
C PHE A 16 -15.35 14.63 -25.25
N GLN A 17 -14.06 14.71 -24.93
CA GLN A 17 -13.48 15.75 -24.09
C GLN A 17 -12.34 16.48 -24.80
N GLN A 18 -12.21 17.78 -24.54
CA GLN A 18 -11.10 18.62 -25.00
C GLN A 18 -10.38 19.27 -23.81
N ARG A 19 -9.17 19.80 -24.02
CA ARG A 19 -8.51 20.61 -23.00
C ARG A 19 -8.91 22.07 -23.14
N ASN A 20 -9.34 22.70 -22.04
CA ASN A 20 -9.61 24.13 -22.00
C ASN A 20 -8.30 24.95 -21.97
N ALA A 21 -8.41 26.28 -21.94
CA ALA A 21 -7.26 27.19 -21.89
C ALA A 21 -6.39 27.02 -20.62
N ALA A 22 -6.96 26.47 -19.53
CA ALA A 22 -6.24 26.14 -18.30
C ALA A 22 -5.60 24.73 -18.34
N GLY A 23 -5.79 23.98 -19.43
CA GLY A 23 -5.28 22.63 -19.62
C GLY A 23 -6.13 21.53 -18.98
N GLU A 24 -7.30 21.85 -18.43
CA GLU A 24 -8.21 20.89 -17.80
C GLU A 24 -9.10 20.21 -18.85
N ARG A 25 -9.52 18.96 -18.60
CA ARG A 25 -10.44 18.26 -19.51
C ARG A 25 -11.88 18.73 -19.28
N GLU A 26 -12.54 19.14 -20.35
CA GLU A 26 -13.96 19.50 -20.36
C GLU A 26 -14.68 18.78 -21.50
N LEU A 27 -16.01 18.64 -21.40
CA LEU A 27 -16.82 18.11 -22.50
C LEU A 27 -16.74 19.06 -23.70
N VAL A 28 -16.70 18.50 -24.91
CA VAL A 28 -16.80 19.30 -26.13
C VAL A 28 -18.17 19.96 -26.24
N ASP A 29 -18.24 21.11 -26.89
CA ASP A 29 -19.53 21.73 -27.21
C ASP A 29 -20.32 20.92 -28.26
N ALA A 30 -21.60 21.26 -28.43
CA ALA A 30 -22.49 20.52 -29.33
C ALA A 30 -22.04 20.55 -30.81
N GLU A 31 -21.40 21.63 -31.25
CA GLU A 31 -20.89 21.75 -32.62
C GLU A 31 -19.71 20.81 -32.84
N THR A 32 -18.77 20.81 -31.90
CA THR A 32 -17.58 19.94 -31.92
C THR A 32 -17.97 18.47 -31.79
N GLN A 33 -18.94 18.14 -30.92
CA GLN A 33 -19.53 16.80 -30.83
C GLN A 33 -20.05 16.33 -32.19
N ALA A 34 -20.89 17.13 -32.86
CA ALA A 34 -21.46 16.79 -34.15
C ALA A 34 -20.39 16.61 -35.24
N ASN A 35 -19.33 17.43 -35.20
CA ASN A 35 -18.18 17.31 -36.10
C ASN A 35 -17.42 16.00 -35.88
N ILE A 36 -17.18 15.61 -34.63
CA ILE A 36 -16.51 14.33 -34.29
C ILE A 36 -17.37 13.14 -34.74
N GLU A 37 -18.67 13.15 -34.45
CA GLU A 37 -19.59 12.10 -34.88
C GLU A 37 -19.64 11.97 -36.40
N ALA A 38 -19.67 13.09 -37.13
CA ALA A 38 -19.62 13.09 -38.58
C ALA A 38 -18.31 12.49 -39.13
N ILE A 39 -17.17 12.74 -38.49
CA ILE A 39 -15.89 12.12 -38.85
C ILE A 39 -15.95 10.60 -38.62
N ILE A 40 -16.50 10.16 -37.49
CA ILE A 40 -16.59 8.74 -37.14
C ILE A 40 -17.52 7.98 -38.10
N VAL A 41 -18.72 8.52 -38.39
CA VAL A 41 -19.67 7.92 -39.34
C VAL A 41 -19.05 7.72 -40.73
N ASN A 42 -18.14 8.62 -41.14
CA ASN A 42 -17.45 8.54 -42.43
C ASN A 42 -16.17 7.70 -42.40
N ASN A 43 -15.81 7.10 -41.25
CA ASN A 43 -14.62 6.27 -41.11
C ASN A 43 -15.01 4.78 -40.92
N PRO A 44 -14.74 3.90 -41.90
CA PRO A 44 -15.15 2.50 -41.82
C PRO A 44 -14.40 1.67 -40.75
N ASN A 45 -13.41 2.25 -40.09
CA ASN A 45 -12.59 1.62 -39.06
C ASN A 45 -12.86 2.17 -37.65
N ILE A 46 -13.87 3.02 -37.46
CA ILE A 46 -14.25 3.55 -36.15
C ILE A 46 -15.76 3.44 -36.01
N ASP A 47 -16.24 2.99 -34.86
CA ASP A 47 -17.66 2.87 -34.58
C ASP A 47 -18.00 3.40 -33.20
N ILE A 48 -19.08 4.19 -33.10
CA ILE A 48 -19.61 4.64 -31.81
C ILE A 48 -20.53 3.54 -31.31
N VAL A 49 -20.17 2.94 -30.18
CA VAL A 49 -20.98 1.92 -29.54
C VAL A 49 -21.69 2.50 -28.32
N ALA A 50 -22.98 2.22 -28.22
CA ALA A 50 -23.72 2.45 -27.00
C ALA A 50 -23.40 1.34 -26.00
N ASP A 51 -23.45 1.67 -24.71
CA ASP A 51 -23.41 0.66 -23.65
C ASP A 51 -24.56 -0.32 -23.83
N ASP A 52 -24.29 -1.61 -23.64
CA ASP A 52 -25.34 -2.62 -23.67
C ASP A 52 -26.31 -2.36 -22.50
N PRO A 53 -27.62 -2.15 -22.75
CA PRO A 53 -28.56 -1.74 -21.73
C PRO A 53 -28.76 -2.80 -20.63
N ILE A 54 -28.54 -4.08 -20.92
CA ILE A 54 -28.62 -5.16 -19.93
C ILE A 54 -27.39 -5.10 -19.02
N VAL A 55 -26.20 -4.95 -19.60
CA VAL A 55 -24.95 -4.83 -18.83
C VAL A 55 -24.95 -3.55 -18.00
N ALA A 56 -25.37 -2.42 -18.58
CA ALA A 56 -25.46 -1.15 -17.88
C ALA A 56 -26.42 -1.20 -16.69
N ALA A 57 -27.58 -1.86 -16.85
CA ALA A 57 -28.52 -2.05 -15.74
C ALA A 57 -27.93 -2.93 -14.63
N GLN A 58 -27.22 -4.00 -14.97
CA GLN A 58 -26.52 -4.85 -13.99
C GLN A 58 -25.43 -4.07 -13.25
N LEU A 59 -24.61 -3.31 -13.98
CA LEU A 59 -23.56 -2.48 -13.38
C LEU A 59 -24.13 -1.41 -12.45
N ALA A 60 -25.26 -0.79 -12.80
CA ALA A 60 -25.93 0.19 -11.94
C ALA A 60 -26.39 -0.44 -10.62
N GLU A 61 -26.90 -1.67 -10.66
CA GLU A 61 -27.26 -2.42 -9.45
C GLU A 61 -26.04 -2.67 -8.55
N TYR A 62 -24.95 -3.20 -9.11
CA TYR A 62 -23.72 -3.45 -8.35
C TYR A 62 -23.08 -2.17 -7.83
N THR A 63 -23.15 -1.08 -8.58
CA THR A 63 -22.65 0.24 -8.16
C THR A 63 -23.40 0.71 -6.92
N SER A 64 -24.74 0.61 -6.91
CA SER A 64 -25.54 0.98 -5.73
C SER A 64 -25.25 0.08 -4.52
N GLN A 65 -25.00 -1.21 -4.73
CA GLN A 65 -24.61 -2.12 -3.65
C GLN A 65 -23.21 -1.75 -3.10
N LEU A 66 -22.26 -1.44 -3.98
CA LEU A 66 -20.90 -1.05 -3.62
C LEU A 66 -20.88 0.27 -2.83
N GLU A 67 -21.68 1.27 -3.23
CA GLU A 67 -21.79 2.54 -2.51
C GLU A 67 -22.33 2.38 -1.08
N LYS A 68 -23.21 1.39 -0.87
CA LYS A 68 -23.71 1.07 0.48
C LYS A 68 -22.64 0.34 1.28
N PHE A 69 -21.99 -0.64 0.65
CA PHE A 69 -20.94 -1.43 1.27
C PHE A 69 -19.71 -0.58 1.65
N SER A 70 -19.31 0.37 0.80
CA SER A 70 -18.16 1.25 1.05
C SER A 70 -18.37 2.12 2.29
N LYS A 71 -19.63 2.47 2.59
CA LYS A 71 -20.03 3.29 3.75
C LYS A 71 -20.28 2.48 5.02
N GLU A 72 -20.16 1.15 4.99
CA GLU A 72 -20.27 0.32 6.18
C GLU A 72 -19.20 0.72 7.20
N VAL A 73 -19.63 1.09 8.41
CA VAL A 73 -18.74 1.38 9.54
C VAL A 73 -18.24 0.06 10.11
N ILE A 74 -16.93 -0.11 10.12
CA ILE A 74 -16.26 -1.35 10.54
C ILE A 74 -15.52 -1.22 11.88
N GLY A 75 -15.41 0.00 12.40
CA GLY A 75 -14.76 0.31 13.65
C GLY A 75 -14.67 1.82 13.88
N GLN A 76 -13.86 2.22 14.86
CA GLN A 76 -13.70 3.60 15.29
C GLN A 76 -12.22 3.94 15.49
N ALA A 77 -11.83 5.18 15.22
CA ALA A 77 -10.57 5.76 15.68
C ALA A 77 -10.85 6.62 16.93
N ALA A 78 -10.22 6.28 18.06
CA ALA A 78 -10.41 7.04 19.31
C ALA A 78 -9.83 8.47 19.24
N GLU A 79 -8.84 8.66 18.38
CA GLU A 79 -8.04 9.87 18.21
C GLU A 79 -7.45 9.90 16.79
N ASP A 80 -6.81 11.02 16.41
CA ASP A 80 -6.17 11.13 15.11
C ASP A 80 -4.95 10.22 15.00
N LEU A 81 -5.01 9.32 14.02
CA LEU A 81 -3.99 8.36 13.64
C LEU A 81 -3.24 8.89 12.42
N LEU A 82 -2.34 9.84 12.71
CA LEU A 82 -1.59 10.56 11.70
C LEU A 82 -0.57 9.69 10.94
N HIS A 83 -0.33 10.06 9.68
CA HIS A 83 0.68 9.49 8.81
C HIS A 83 1.70 10.58 8.43
N ILE A 84 2.94 10.39 8.86
CA ILE A 84 4.13 11.10 8.39
C ILE A 84 5.12 10.03 8.01
N ARG A 85 5.73 10.12 6.81
CA ARG A 85 6.55 9.02 6.30
C ARG A 85 7.85 8.87 7.06
N ILE A 86 8.56 9.98 7.22
CA ILE A 86 9.85 10.06 7.92
C ILE A 86 9.63 10.67 9.30
N PRO A 87 10.04 10.01 10.40
CA PRO A 87 9.98 10.61 11.73
C PRO A 87 10.69 11.98 11.78
N CYS A 88 10.24 12.85 12.69
CA CYS A 88 10.76 14.22 12.87
C CYS A 88 10.65 15.14 11.64
N THR A 89 9.97 14.73 10.56
CA THR A 89 9.62 15.65 9.47
C THR A 89 8.28 16.33 9.74
N GLN A 90 8.20 17.61 9.38
CA GLN A 90 6.99 18.40 9.58
C GLN A 90 6.07 18.29 8.36
N GLU A 91 4.97 17.55 8.51
CA GLU A 91 3.90 17.49 7.53
C GLU A 91 2.62 18.07 8.14
N LEU A 92 1.92 18.93 7.40
CA LEU A 92 0.67 19.57 7.85
C LEU A 92 0.79 20.34 9.19
N GLY A 93 1.98 20.83 9.51
CA GLY A 93 2.24 21.60 10.73
C GLY A 93 2.41 20.74 12.00
N VAL A 94 2.38 19.42 11.89
CA VAL A 94 2.60 18.47 12.99
C VAL A 94 3.90 17.71 12.75
N GLU A 95 4.60 17.40 13.84
CA GLU A 95 5.77 16.54 13.82
C GLU A 95 5.47 15.27 14.63
N LEU A 96 5.86 14.11 14.09
CA LEU A 96 5.76 12.83 14.77
C LEU A 96 7.17 12.31 15.06
N PRO A 97 7.64 12.34 16.32
CA PRO A 97 9.01 11.94 16.66
C PRO A 97 9.37 10.50 16.27
N ASN A 98 8.38 9.61 16.25
CA ASN A 98 8.55 8.20 15.85
C ASN A 98 7.83 7.88 14.53
N GLY A 99 7.36 8.90 13.80
CA GLY A 99 6.69 8.74 12.51
C GLY A 99 5.24 8.25 12.60
N SER A 100 4.79 7.56 11.55
CA SER A 100 3.39 7.20 11.32
C SER A 100 2.78 6.23 12.34
N HIS A 101 1.68 6.67 12.95
CA HIS A 101 0.80 5.81 13.75
C HIS A 101 0.13 4.74 12.88
N ILE A 102 -0.46 5.15 11.77
CA ILE A 102 -1.28 4.25 10.95
C ILE A 102 -0.44 3.20 10.21
N ALA A 103 0.78 3.52 9.77
CA ALA A 103 1.66 2.54 9.12
C ALA A 103 2.07 1.42 10.08
N THR A 104 2.29 1.75 11.36
CA THR A 104 2.53 0.76 12.42
C THR A 104 1.30 -0.13 12.64
N LEU A 105 0.10 0.44 12.68
CA LEU A 105 -1.14 -0.34 12.80
C LEU A 105 -1.41 -1.23 11.58
N VAL A 106 -1.05 -0.79 10.38
CA VAL A 106 -1.14 -1.61 9.16
C VAL A 106 -0.16 -2.79 9.23
N ALA A 107 1.08 -2.57 9.66
CA ALA A 107 2.04 -3.66 9.87
C ALA A 107 1.52 -4.67 10.91
N GLU A 108 0.91 -4.20 12.00
CA GLU A 108 0.29 -5.05 13.02
C GLU A 108 -0.90 -5.84 12.45
N ALA A 109 -1.74 -5.21 11.62
CA ALA A 109 -2.84 -5.90 10.96
C ALA A 109 -2.36 -7.04 10.05
N PHE A 110 -1.27 -6.85 9.31
CA PHE A 110 -0.70 -7.92 8.48
C PHE A 110 -0.13 -9.04 9.33
N PHE A 111 0.51 -8.71 10.45
CA PHE A 111 1.01 -9.68 11.42
C PHE A 111 -0.13 -10.54 11.99
N GLN A 112 -1.23 -9.89 12.40
CA GLN A 112 -2.42 -10.58 12.91
C GLN A 112 -3.13 -11.41 11.83
N GLN A 113 -3.25 -10.90 10.61
CA GLN A 113 -3.82 -11.64 9.48
C GLN A 113 -3.05 -12.94 9.24
N LEU A 114 -1.72 -12.86 9.14
CA LEU A 114 -0.86 -14.02 8.95
C LEU A 114 -0.95 -15.02 10.11
N LYS A 115 -0.94 -14.54 11.36
CA LYS A 115 -1.13 -15.40 12.55
C LYS A 115 -2.48 -16.10 12.56
N SER A 116 -3.57 -15.39 12.23
CA SER A 116 -4.93 -15.95 12.20
C SER A 116 -5.09 -17.11 11.21
N ARG A 117 -4.16 -17.22 10.24
CA ARG A 117 -4.15 -18.25 9.20
C ARG A 117 -2.99 -19.24 9.33
N ASN A 118 -2.36 -19.30 10.51
CA ASN A 118 -1.27 -20.22 10.84
C ASN A 118 -0.01 -20.08 9.95
N TYR A 119 0.22 -18.89 9.39
CA TYR A 119 1.48 -18.59 8.70
C TYR A 119 2.63 -18.32 9.67
N ASN A 120 2.36 -18.10 10.96
CA ASN A 120 3.35 -17.93 12.04
C ASN A 120 4.52 -17.01 11.65
N PRO A 121 4.26 -15.73 11.28
CA PRO A 121 5.33 -14.77 11.05
C PRO A 121 6.05 -14.45 12.37
N ASP A 122 7.35 -14.24 12.30
CA ASP A 122 8.14 -13.73 13.42
C ASP A 122 8.04 -12.19 13.50
N LEU A 123 7.97 -11.52 12.36
CA LEU A 123 7.83 -10.05 12.26
C LEU A 123 7.19 -9.63 10.93
N VAL A 124 6.75 -8.37 10.84
CA VAL A 124 6.28 -7.77 9.59
C VAL A 124 7.00 -6.46 9.33
N ILE A 125 7.33 -6.20 8.06
CA ILE A 125 7.83 -4.91 7.57
C ILE A 125 6.87 -4.35 6.52
N GLN A 126 6.52 -3.08 6.64
CA GLN A 126 5.68 -2.33 5.71
C GLN A 126 6.32 -0.97 5.40
N ASN A 127 6.45 -0.64 4.13
CA ASN A 127 6.98 0.67 3.71
C ASN A 127 5.93 1.77 3.90
N ALA A 128 6.37 2.97 4.30
CA ALA A 128 5.53 4.13 4.53
C ALA A 128 4.69 4.52 3.30
N GLY A 129 5.26 4.43 2.10
CA GLY A 129 4.63 4.84 0.84
C GLY A 129 3.43 3.99 0.41
N GLY A 130 3.31 2.79 0.98
CA GLY A 130 2.14 1.93 0.82
C GLY A 130 0.89 2.45 1.54
N ILE A 131 1.07 3.38 2.48
CA ILE A 131 0.01 4.08 3.19
C ILE A 131 -0.18 5.45 2.54
N ARG A 132 -1.44 5.83 2.29
CA ARG A 132 -1.75 7.04 1.51
C ARG A 132 -2.22 8.23 2.32
N ASN A 133 -2.83 8.00 3.48
CA ASN A 133 -3.52 9.05 4.24
C ASN A 133 -3.44 8.81 5.76
N SER A 134 -3.83 9.82 6.53
CA SER A 134 -4.12 9.67 7.96
C SER A 134 -5.55 9.15 8.17
N ILE A 135 -5.84 8.56 9.33
CA ILE A 135 -7.21 8.32 9.79
C ILE A 135 -7.52 9.30 10.92
N PHE A 136 -8.53 10.13 10.74
CA PHE A 136 -8.97 11.06 11.78
C PHE A 136 -9.93 10.38 12.75
N LYS A 137 -10.04 10.94 13.95
CA LYS A 137 -10.96 10.47 14.99
C LYS A 137 -12.40 10.30 14.46
N GLY A 138 -13.04 9.19 14.79
CA GLY A 138 -14.43 8.88 14.43
C GLY A 138 -14.60 7.55 13.71
N ASP A 139 -15.69 7.42 12.97
CA ASP A 139 -16.05 6.21 12.23
C ASP A 139 -14.98 5.84 11.19
N ILE A 140 -14.59 4.55 11.18
CA ILE A 140 -13.78 3.97 10.12
C ILE A 140 -14.70 3.15 9.24
N THR A 141 -14.76 3.48 7.95
CA THR A 141 -15.54 2.73 6.96
C THR A 141 -14.67 1.85 6.08
N ILE A 142 -15.30 0.97 5.29
CA ILE A 142 -14.61 0.23 4.21
C ILE A 142 -13.90 1.20 3.26
N GLU A 143 -14.56 2.29 2.86
CA GLU A 143 -13.99 3.33 2.01
C GLU A 143 -12.76 3.98 2.64
N THR A 144 -12.77 4.24 3.96
CA THR A 144 -11.58 4.74 4.68
C THR A 144 -10.38 3.83 4.46
N VAL A 145 -10.56 2.50 4.56
CA VAL A 145 -9.47 1.53 4.41
C VAL A 145 -8.97 1.43 2.98
N TYR A 146 -9.86 1.38 1.98
CA TYR A 146 -9.44 1.28 0.57
C TYR A 146 -8.87 2.61 0.03
N THR A 147 -9.22 3.74 0.65
CA THR A 147 -8.57 5.04 0.39
C THR A 147 -7.19 5.12 1.05
N LEU A 148 -7.00 4.46 2.20
CA LEU A 148 -5.72 4.37 2.91
C LEU A 148 -4.73 3.44 2.18
N LEU A 149 -5.21 2.27 1.77
CA LEU A 149 -4.46 1.18 1.14
C LEU A 149 -4.97 0.96 -0.29
N SER A 150 -4.68 1.90 -1.18
CA SER A 150 -5.29 2.01 -2.51
C SER A 150 -4.57 1.22 -3.62
N PHE A 151 -3.56 0.43 -3.29
CA PHE A 151 -2.85 -0.41 -4.26
C PHE A 151 -3.38 -1.84 -4.24
N THR A 152 -3.17 -2.59 -5.30
CA THR A 152 -3.60 -3.99 -5.37
C THR A 152 -2.48 -4.92 -4.93
N ASN A 153 -2.03 -4.77 -3.68
CA ASN A 153 -0.97 -5.60 -3.09
C ASN A 153 -1.56 -6.79 -2.33
N THR A 154 -0.79 -7.88 -2.28
CA THR A 154 -1.05 -9.03 -1.41
C THR A 154 -0.04 -9.09 -0.28
N ILE A 155 -0.33 -9.86 0.77
CA ILE A 155 0.65 -10.15 1.83
C ILE A 155 1.56 -11.31 1.40
N TYR A 156 2.87 -11.09 1.51
CA TYR A 156 3.93 -12.06 1.27
C TYR A 156 4.59 -12.51 2.57
N LEU A 157 5.14 -13.71 2.57
CA LEU A 157 5.97 -14.25 3.65
C LEU A 157 7.31 -14.77 3.09
N LEU A 158 8.42 -14.31 3.65
CA LEU A 158 9.77 -14.71 3.24
C LEU A 158 10.59 -15.18 4.45
N GLU A 159 11.61 -16.00 4.21
CA GLU A 159 12.55 -16.45 5.25
C GLU A 159 13.88 -15.70 5.12
N LEU A 160 14.18 -14.84 6.09
CA LEU A 160 15.39 -14.00 6.13
C LEU A 160 16.23 -14.36 7.35
N THR A 161 17.55 -14.35 7.21
CA THR A 161 18.46 -14.35 8.37
C THR A 161 18.33 -13.03 9.13
N GLY A 162 18.67 -12.99 10.42
CA GLY A 162 18.69 -11.73 11.18
C GLY A 162 19.63 -10.68 10.58
N ALA A 163 20.74 -11.11 9.98
CA ALA A 163 21.62 -10.25 9.21
C ALA A 163 20.92 -9.61 8.00
N GLU A 164 20.11 -10.38 7.27
CA GLU A 164 19.31 -9.87 6.15
C GLU A 164 18.17 -8.97 6.62
N VAL A 165 17.58 -9.22 7.79
CA VAL A 165 16.59 -8.28 8.37
C VAL A 165 17.24 -6.93 8.67
N LYS A 166 18.43 -6.90 9.28
CA LYS A 166 19.17 -5.64 9.48
C LYS A 166 19.50 -4.98 8.15
N GLN A 167 20.06 -5.74 7.21
CA GLN A 167 20.44 -5.25 5.89
C GLN A 167 19.24 -4.66 5.14
N LEU A 168 18.07 -5.29 5.22
CA LEU A 168 16.84 -4.81 4.60
C LEU A 168 16.43 -3.43 5.11
N LEU A 169 16.52 -3.20 6.43
CA LEU A 169 16.21 -1.91 7.04
C LEU A 169 17.22 -0.84 6.58
N GLU A 170 18.51 -1.18 6.51
CA GLU A 170 19.55 -0.29 5.98
C GLU A 170 19.31 0.04 4.49
N ASP A 171 18.96 -0.95 3.66
CA ASP A 171 18.66 -0.76 2.24
C ASP A 171 17.52 0.26 2.05
N ALA A 172 16.44 0.11 2.84
CA ALA A 172 15.29 1.00 2.82
C ALA A 172 15.66 2.44 3.22
N LEU A 173 16.42 2.59 4.30
CA LEU A 173 16.91 3.91 4.74
C LEU A 173 17.81 4.55 3.68
N SER A 174 18.78 3.80 3.16
CA SER A 174 19.72 4.31 2.16
C SER A 174 19.06 4.64 0.82
N HIS A 175 17.93 4.00 0.50
CA HIS A 175 17.14 4.40 -0.67
C HIS A 175 16.74 5.87 -0.61
N HIS A 176 16.20 6.33 0.52
CA HIS A 176 15.83 7.72 0.68
C HIS A 176 17.03 8.64 0.95
N PHE A 177 17.84 8.30 1.97
CA PHE A 177 18.83 9.22 2.51
C PHE A 177 20.13 9.34 1.68
N ASP A 178 20.46 8.35 0.86
CA ASP A 178 21.71 8.35 0.08
C ASP A 178 21.47 8.33 -1.44
N ASN A 179 20.44 7.61 -1.89
CA ASN A 179 20.22 7.35 -3.31
C ASN A 179 19.22 8.33 -3.96
N GLY A 180 18.67 9.29 -3.22
CA GLY A 180 17.65 10.23 -3.70
C GLY A 180 16.32 9.55 -4.07
N GLY A 181 16.08 8.38 -3.51
CA GLY A 181 14.85 7.60 -3.68
C GLY A 181 13.69 8.13 -2.84
N SER A 182 12.54 7.46 -2.95
CA SER A 182 11.31 7.90 -2.28
C SER A 182 11.42 7.80 -0.76
N ASP A 183 10.92 8.81 -0.06
CA ASP A 183 10.61 8.78 1.37
C ASP A 183 9.60 7.68 1.76
N GLY A 184 8.85 7.16 0.79
CA GLY A 184 7.94 6.03 0.93
C GLY A 184 8.65 4.74 1.35
N SER A 185 9.96 4.65 1.12
CA SER A 185 10.77 3.49 1.50
C SER A 185 10.91 3.31 3.02
N PHE A 186 10.64 4.32 3.84
CA PHE A 186 10.87 4.25 5.28
C PHE A 186 10.11 3.06 5.90
N PRO A 187 10.81 2.16 6.62
CA PRO A 187 10.21 0.93 7.12
C PRO A 187 9.45 1.20 8.42
N TYR A 188 8.18 0.79 8.44
CA TYR A 188 7.39 0.56 9.65
C TYR A 188 7.22 -0.94 9.87
N ALA A 189 6.94 -1.35 11.11
CA ALA A 189 7.04 -2.76 11.45
C ALA A 189 6.09 -3.20 12.57
N ALA A 190 5.90 -4.51 12.65
CA ALA A 190 5.23 -5.18 13.75
C ALA A 190 6.07 -6.34 14.29
N ASN A 191 5.96 -6.57 15.60
CA ASN A 191 6.71 -7.57 16.37
C ASN A 191 8.25 -7.43 16.36
N ILE A 192 8.78 -6.31 15.87
CA ILE A 192 10.20 -5.92 15.88
C ILE A 192 10.30 -4.45 16.29
N ARG A 193 11.38 -4.08 16.97
CA ARG A 193 11.73 -2.68 17.27
C ARG A 193 13.19 -2.40 16.98
N TYR A 194 13.50 -1.15 16.63
CA TYR A 194 14.84 -0.73 16.28
C TYR A 194 15.11 0.75 16.54
N THR A 195 16.39 1.06 16.64
CA THR A 195 16.90 2.44 16.72
C THR A 195 17.53 2.82 15.39
N ILE A 196 17.18 4.00 14.88
CA ILE A 196 17.77 4.62 13.69
C ILE A 196 18.53 5.86 14.13
N GLU A 197 19.82 5.92 13.80
CA GLU A 197 20.67 7.10 13.98
C GLU A 197 21.04 7.63 12.59
N ILE A 198 20.40 8.71 12.15
CA ILE A 198 20.45 9.11 10.72
C ILE A 198 21.78 9.71 10.29
N ASN A 199 22.51 10.32 11.25
CA ASN A 199 23.82 10.94 11.04
C ASN A 199 24.97 9.93 10.94
N ARG A 200 24.67 8.63 11.08
CA ARG A 200 25.67 7.57 10.87
C ARG A 200 25.98 7.36 9.39
N GLN A 201 27.08 6.65 9.16
CA GLN A 201 27.57 6.32 7.84
C GLN A 201 26.55 5.44 7.08
N PHE A 202 26.68 5.45 5.75
CA PHE A 202 25.97 4.56 4.84
C PHE A 202 25.99 3.12 5.35
N MET A 203 24.81 2.49 5.46
CA MET A 203 24.60 1.12 5.95
C MET A 203 24.92 0.84 7.42
N GLU A 204 25.05 1.89 8.24
CA GLU A 204 25.29 1.77 9.69
C GLU A 204 24.25 2.52 10.53
N ARG A 205 23.08 2.84 9.98
CA ARG A 205 22.06 3.67 10.65
C ARG A 205 21.20 2.88 11.63
N VAL A 206 21.08 1.57 11.47
CA VAL A 206 20.32 0.69 12.40
C VAL A 206 21.25 0.22 13.52
N THR A 207 21.07 0.76 14.72
CA THR A 207 22.02 0.60 15.85
C THR A 207 21.52 -0.32 16.96
N SER A 208 20.21 -0.55 17.03
CA SER A 208 19.58 -1.56 17.86
C SER A 208 18.52 -2.28 17.06
N LEU A 209 18.38 -3.59 17.25
CA LEU A 209 17.40 -4.43 16.58
C LEU A 209 16.95 -5.56 17.52
N GLU A 210 15.69 -5.49 17.94
CA GLU A 210 15.11 -6.42 18.90
C GLU A 210 13.79 -6.97 18.36
N ILE A 211 13.54 -8.25 18.62
CA ILE A 211 12.31 -8.95 18.26
C ILE A 211 11.57 -9.35 19.54
N LYS A 212 10.25 -9.40 19.46
CA LYS A 212 9.42 -9.81 20.60
C LYS A 212 9.21 -11.33 20.58
N ASP A 213 9.52 -11.99 21.69
CA ASP A 213 9.28 -13.42 21.87
C ASP A 213 7.80 -13.74 22.14
N ASP A 214 7.47 -15.04 22.19
CA ASP A 214 6.11 -15.51 22.46
C ASP A 214 5.60 -15.14 23.86
N ASN A 215 6.49 -14.82 24.80
CA ASN A 215 6.17 -14.36 26.15
C ASN A 215 5.97 -12.83 26.22
N GLY A 216 6.17 -12.12 25.11
CA GLY A 216 6.04 -10.68 25.01
C GLY A 216 7.30 -9.89 25.40
N ASN A 217 8.44 -10.56 25.63
CA ASN A 217 9.71 -9.92 25.98
C ASN A 217 10.47 -9.52 24.72
N TRP A 218 11.14 -8.37 24.79
CA TRP A 218 12.06 -7.94 23.74
C TRP A 218 13.42 -8.61 23.91
N MET A 219 13.94 -9.19 22.83
CA MET A 219 15.24 -9.84 22.79
C MET A 219 16.04 -9.33 21.59
N PRO A 220 17.37 -9.19 21.68
CA PRO A 220 18.20 -8.87 20.52
C PRO A 220 17.99 -9.89 19.40
N ILE A 221 17.96 -9.41 18.16
CA ILE A 221 17.90 -10.32 17.01
C ILE A 221 19.19 -11.15 16.94
N ASP A 222 19.07 -12.46 16.81
CA ASP A 222 20.19 -13.32 16.42
C ASP A 222 20.41 -13.20 14.91
N LEU A 223 21.57 -12.68 14.51
CA LEU A 223 21.92 -12.42 13.11
C LEU A 223 22.01 -13.70 12.26
N ASN A 224 22.25 -14.87 12.86
CA ASN A 224 22.38 -16.14 12.15
C ASN A 224 21.06 -16.93 12.13
N LYS A 225 20.09 -16.58 12.96
CA LYS A 225 18.77 -17.22 12.98
C LYS A 225 17.94 -16.80 11.76
N ILE A 226 17.13 -17.70 11.24
CA ILE A 226 16.12 -17.44 10.20
C ILE A 226 14.81 -16.97 10.86
N TYR A 227 14.22 -15.93 10.30
CA TYR A 227 12.95 -15.32 10.68
C TYR A 227 11.99 -15.33 9.50
N ARG A 228 10.72 -15.60 9.77
CA ARG A 228 9.61 -15.51 8.83
C ARG A 228 9.09 -14.08 8.83
N VAL A 229 9.44 -13.34 7.78
CA VAL A 229 9.13 -11.92 7.64
C VAL A 229 7.94 -11.75 6.72
N GLY A 230 6.85 -11.20 7.25
CA GLY A 230 5.68 -10.80 6.47
C GLY A 230 5.85 -9.39 5.88
N THR A 231 5.30 -9.15 4.69
CA THR A 231 5.34 -7.84 4.04
C THR A 231 4.29 -7.73 2.93
N CYS A 232 4.20 -6.60 2.22
CA CYS A 232 3.37 -6.48 1.01
C CYS A 232 4.14 -6.92 -0.25
N SER A 233 3.41 -7.41 -1.25
CA SER A 233 4.00 -7.95 -2.48
C SER A 233 4.89 -6.95 -3.23
N PHE A 234 4.59 -5.65 -3.18
CA PHE A 234 5.41 -4.61 -3.79
C PHE A 234 6.86 -4.62 -3.29
N ILE A 235 7.08 -4.55 -1.97
CA ILE A 235 8.44 -4.53 -1.42
C ILE A 235 9.04 -5.93 -1.29
N ALA A 236 8.23 -7.00 -1.22
CA ALA A 236 8.71 -8.38 -1.37
C ALA A 236 9.48 -8.58 -2.70
N HIS A 237 9.07 -7.92 -3.77
CA HIS A 237 9.74 -7.94 -5.07
C HIS A 237 10.91 -6.93 -5.19
N GLY A 238 11.35 -6.38 -4.07
CA GLY A 238 12.49 -5.48 -3.97
C GLY A 238 12.28 -4.07 -4.52
N LYS A 239 11.02 -3.62 -4.60
CA LYS A 239 10.70 -2.23 -4.94
C LYS A 239 10.98 -1.30 -3.77
N ASP A 240 10.99 0.01 -4.03
CA ASP A 240 11.16 1.07 -3.03
C ASP A 240 12.43 0.94 -2.17
N GLY A 241 13.50 0.43 -2.78
CA GLY A 241 14.78 0.26 -2.09
C GLY A 241 14.95 -1.04 -1.31
N PHE A 242 13.94 -1.92 -1.22
CA PHE A 242 14.03 -3.18 -0.45
C PHE A 242 14.81 -4.29 -1.20
N ALA A 243 16.01 -3.99 -1.69
CA ALA A 243 16.80 -4.87 -2.55
C ALA A 243 17.05 -6.25 -1.92
N THR A 244 17.28 -6.32 -0.61
CA THR A 244 17.42 -7.58 0.12
C THR A 244 16.19 -8.48 -0.04
N PHE A 245 14.95 -7.97 0.05
CA PHE A 245 13.76 -8.79 -0.21
C PHE A 245 13.76 -9.36 -1.62
N GLY A 246 13.99 -8.53 -2.64
CA GLY A 246 14.01 -8.98 -4.03
C GLY A 246 15.08 -10.04 -4.31
N LYS A 247 16.25 -9.91 -3.69
CA LYS A 247 17.33 -10.91 -3.74
C LYS A 247 16.89 -12.23 -3.10
N VAL A 248 16.39 -12.18 -1.87
CA VAL A 248 15.94 -13.37 -1.13
C VAL A 248 14.82 -14.08 -1.87
N LEU A 249 13.83 -13.35 -2.38
CA LEU A 249 12.73 -13.91 -3.16
C LEU A 249 13.24 -14.64 -4.41
N LYS A 250 14.22 -14.07 -5.12
CA LYS A 250 14.81 -14.68 -6.31
C LYS A 250 15.62 -15.94 -6.00
N GLU A 251 16.38 -15.93 -4.90
CA GLU A 251 17.32 -17.00 -4.55
C GLU A 251 16.69 -18.15 -3.78
N ARG A 252 15.74 -17.85 -2.89
CA ARG A 252 15.13 -18.81 -1.94
C ARG A 252 13.62 -18.94 -2.07
N GLY A 253 12.98 -18.06 -2.85
CA GLY A 253 11.53 -18.02 -2.96
C GLY A 253 10.86 -17.30 -1.78
N GLY A 254 9.54 -17.39 -1.77
CA GLY A 254 8.65 -16.79 -0.77
C GLY A 254 7.22 -17.24 -1.04
N ILE A 255 6.33 -17.03 -0.08
CA ILE A 255 4.93 -17.42 -0.18
C ILE A 255 4.08 -16.16 -0.41
N ASP A 256 3.47 -16.05 -1.60
CA ASP A 256 2.32 -15.17 -1.78
C ASP A 256 1.12 -15.80 -1.09
N THR A 257 0.56 -15.12 -0.09
CA THR A 257 -0.62 -15.64 0.60
C THR A 257 -1.91 -15.36 -0.16
N TYR A 258 -1.86 -14.48 -1.17
CA TYR A 258 -3.00 -13.90 -1.87
C TYR A 258 -4.00 -13.18 -0.97
N PHE A 259 -3.65 -12.90 0.29
CA PHE A 259 -4.46 -12.04 1.14
C PHE A 259 -4.35 -10.62 0.65
N ASP A 260 -5.49 -10.05 0.24
CA ASP A 260 -5.58 -8.63 -0.05
C ASP A 260 -5.21 -7.84 1.21
N TYR A 261 -4.25 -6.94 1.05
CA TYR A 261 -3.67 -6.23 2.18
C TYR A 261 -4.64 -5.19 2.79
N ALA A 262 -5.59 -4.65 2.02
CA ALA A 262 -6.58 -3.70 2.49
C ALA A 262 -7.69 -4.44 3.25
N GLU A 263 -8.16 -5.57 2.71
CA GLU A 263 -9.08 -6.48 3.40
C GLU A 263 -8.47 -6.99 4.72
N SER A 264 -7.17 -7.27 4.75
CA SER A 264 -6.46 -7.65 5.97
C SER A 264 -6.53 -6.55 7.04
N PHE A 265 -6.44 -5.28 6.64
CA PHE A 265 -6.65 -4.15 7.55
C PHE A 265 -8.12 -3.99 7.96
N VAL A 266 -9.08 -4.20 7.05
CA VAL A 266 -10.52 -4.25 7.41
C VAL A 266 -10.78 -5.29 8.50
N ASN A 267 -10.26 -6.50 8.33
CA ASN A 267 -10.42 -7.59 9.31
C ASN A 267 -9.82 -7.23 10.67
N TYR A 268 -8.64 -6.58 10.67
CA TYR A 268 -8.03 -6.09 11.90
C TYR A 268 -8.87 -5.02 12.60
N VAL A 269 -9.41 -4.05 11.86
CA VAL A 269 -10.29 -3.01 12.43
C VAL A 269 -11.55 -3.63 13.01
N LYS A 270 -12.20 -4.57 12.30
CA LYS A 270 -13.37 -5.31 12.80
C LYS A 270 -13.05 -6.12 14.06
N MET A 271 -11.86 -6.71 14.14
CA MET A 271 -11.41 -7.50 15.29
C MET A 271 -11.16 -6.63 16.52
N VAL A 272 -10.50 -5.48 16.36
CA VAL A 272 -10.13 -4.59 17.46
C VAL A 272 -11.29 -3.68 17.89
N GLY A 273 -12.17 -3.32 16.96
CA GLY A 273 -13.30 -2.42 17.17
C GLY A 273 -12.90 -0.95 17.22
N THR A 274 -11.99 -0.59 18.13
CA THR A 274 -11.51 0.79 18.30
C THR A 274 -10.00 0.87 18.19
N LEU A 275 -9.51 1.55 17.14
CA LEU A 275 -8.10 1.86 16.97
C LEU A 275 -7.68 3.01 17.90
N ILE A 276 -6.51 2.84 18.49
CA ILE A 276 -5.80 3.84 19.31
C ILE A 276 -4.40 4.05 18.74
N ARG A 277 -3.70 5.11 19.17
CA ARG A 277 -2.29 5.28 18.78
C ARG A 277 -1.46 4.06 19.24
N PRO A 278 -0.66 3.47 18.35
CA PRO A 278 0.15 2.32 18.70
C PRO A 278 1.39 2.75 19.49
N ASN A 279 1.97 1.79 20.21
CA ASN A 279 3.35 1.90 20.64
C ASN A 279 4.24 1.65 19.42
N ILE A 280 4.88 2.69 18.89
CA ILE A 280 5.75 2.58 17.71
C ILE A 280 7.09 1.97 18.14
N GLY A 281 7.49 0.89 17.47
CA GLY A 281 8.77 0.19 17.72
C GLY A 281 10.00 0.86 17.11
N ILE A 282 9.93 2.15 16.79
CA ILE A 282 11.01 2.89 16.14
C ILE A 282 11.46 3.99 17.08
N THR A 283 12.75 3.99 17.41
CA THR A 283 13.42 5.12 18.04
C THR A 283 14.22 5.84 16.96
N TYR A 284 13.85 7.06 16.63
CA TYR A 284 14.52 7.86 15.61
C TYR A 284 15.39 8.94 16.27
N ILE A 285 16.65 9.02 15.86
CA ILE A 285 17.66 9.95 16.39
C ILE A 285 18.28 10.72 15.22
N ASP A 286 18.03 12.02 15.18
CA ASP A 286 18.49 12.98 14.15
C ASP A 286 19.50 14.02 14.66
N GLU A 287 19.81 14.02 15.96
CA GLU A 287 20.84 14.85 16.60
C GLU A 287 22.05 14.04 17.08
#